data_AF-A0A942CXX2-F1
#
_entry.id   AF-A0A942CXX2-F1
#
_cell.length_a   1.000
_cell.length_b   1.000
_cell.length_c   1.000
_cell.angle_alpha   90.00
_cell.angle_beta   90.00
_cell.angle_gamma   90.00
#
_symmetry.space_group_name_H-M   'P 1'
#
loop_
_entity.id
_entity.type
_entity.pdbx_description
1 polymer ?
#
loop_
_entity_poly.entity_id
_entity_poly.type
_entity_poly.pdbx_seq_one_letter_code
_entity_poly.pdbx_strand_id
1 'polypeptide(L)'
;MNPVTHFLTGWALANCAPSLDRKERAMVALACVIPDVDGLGAIVDLVTRGSAHHTELFSQYHHQLHSLAFAIVVAATSFAIARRRWLTSLLVLLSFHLHLLEDLVGSRGPDGYQWPIPYLAPFSEAGQMTWNGQWGLNAWPNFAITIGLLALAFFLAWRKGFSPLEMVSKRADEKFIEALRARFGARERVGESRR
;
A
#
# COMPACT_ATOMS: atom_id res chain seq x y z
N MET A 1 -4.35 -8.54 0.63
CA MET A 1 -3.74 -8.73 -0.70
C MET A 1 -2.22 -8.76 -0.47
N ASN A 2 -1.34 -8.73 -1.47
CA ASN A 2 0.10 -8.69 -1.19
C ASN A 2 0.54 -7.25 -0.79
N PRO A 3 1.41 -7.07 0.22
CA PRO A 3 1.95 -5.77 0.61
C PRO A 3 2.54 -4.94 -0.54
N VAL A 4 3.12 -5.59 -1.56
CA VAL A 4 3.63 -4.93 -2.77
C VAL A 4 2.50 -4.30 -3.58
N THR A 5 1.36 -4.99 -3.70
CA THR A 5 0.19 -4.48 -4.41
C THR A 5 -0.38 -3.28 -3.68
N HIS A 6 -0.55 -3.39 -2.37
CA HIS A 6 -0.98 -2.28 -1.50
C HIS A 6 -0.08 -1.05 -1.66
N PHE A 7 1.25 -1.24 -1.64
CA PHE A 7 2.21 -0.16 -1.84
C PHE A 7 2.03 0.53 -3.19
N LEU A 8 1.90 -0.25 -4.26
CA LEU A 8 1.74 0.30 -5.61
C LEU A 8 0.41 1.03 -5.77
N THR A 9 -0.67 0.55 -5.14
CA THR A 9 -1.98 1.23 -5.11
C THR A 9 -1.85 2.58 -4.41
N GLY A 10 -1.29 2.62 -3.21
CA GLY A 10 -1.08 3.87 -2.47
C GLY A 10 -0.17 4.84 -3.20
N TRP A 11 0.89 4.35 -3.84
CA TRP A 11 1.76 5.18 -4.67
C TRP A 11 1.06 5.74 -5.90
N ALA A 12 0.23 4.95 -6.58
CA ALA A 12 -0.56 5.41 -7.71
C ALA A 12 -1.52 6.52 -7.26
N LEU A 13 -2.23 6.33 -6.14
CA LEU A 13 -3.10 7.33 -5.55
C LEU A 13 -2.36 8.64 -5.21
N ALA A 14 -1.19 8.53 -4.58
CA ALA A 14 -0.36 9.68 -4.22
C ALA A 14 -0.01 10.55 -5.44
N ASN A 15 0.20 9.92 -6.60
CA ASN A 15 0.57 10.60 -7.85
C ASN A 15 -0.63 11.18 -8.62
N CYS A 16 -1.86 10.93 -8.18
CA CYS A 16 -3.05 11.65 -8.66
C CYS A 16 -3.11 13.11 -8.14
N ALA A 17 -2.27 13.47 -7.17
CA ALA A 17 -2.19 14.81 -6.59
C ALA A 17 -0.80 15.45 -6.85
N PRO A 18 -0.58 16.09 -8.02
CA PRO A 18 0.73 16.66 -8.40
C PRO A 18 1.26 17.76 -7.47
N SER A 19 0.39 18.30 -6.62
CA SER A 19 0.73 19.37 -5.68
C SER A 19 1.45 18.87 -4.41
N LEU A 20 1.42 17.55 -4.16
CA LEU A 20 2.11 16.92 -3.02
C LEU A 20 3.62 16.89 -3.24
N ASP A 21 4.38 17.15 -2.18
CA ASP A 21 5.81 16.91 -2.20
C ASP A 21 6.14 15.41 -2.03
N ARG A 22 7.42 15.05 -2.14
CA ARG A 22 7.87 13.65 -2.03
C ARG A 22 7.57 13.04 -0.67
N LYS A 23 7.65 13.83 0.41
CA LYS A 23 7.40 13.36 1.77
C LYS A 23 5.91 13.04 1.94
N GLU A 24 5.05 13.91 1.43
CA GLU A 24 3.59 13.71 1.45
C GLU A 24 3.16 12.54 0.58
N ARG A 25 3.76 12.37 -0.62
CA ARG A 25 3.52 11.18 -1.45
C ARG A 25 3.92 9.89 -0.73
N ALA A 26 5.05 9.91 -0.03
CA ALA A 26 5.47 8.77 0.78
C ALA A 26 4.48 8.46 1.91
N MET A 27 3.92 9.48 2.60
CA MET A 27 2.89 9.25 3.61
C MET A 27 1.66 8.57 3.04
N VAL A 28 1.17 9.03 1.88
CA VAL A 28 0.00 8.42 1.21
C VAL A 28 0.31 6.98 0.79
N ALA A 29 1.46 6.74 0.14
CA ALA A 29 1.84 5.40 -0.29
C ALA A 29 2.01 4.42 0.88
N LEU A 30 2.68 4.85 1.95
CA LEU A 30 2.91 4.03 3.13
C LEU A 30 1.64 3.79 3.94
N ALA A 31 0.66 4.70 3.90
CA ALA A 31 -0.64 4.50 4.55
C ALA A 31 -1.42 3.31 3.97
N CYS A 32 -1.13 2.91 2.73
CA CYS A 32 -1.69 1.72 2.12
C CYS A 32 -1.03 0.41 2.61
N VAL A 33 0.14 0.46 3.23
CA VAL A 33 0.91 -0.74 3.63
C VAL A 33 1.03 -0.87 5.14
N ILE A 34 0.93 0.25 5.87
CA ILE A 34 1.16 0.28 7.31
C ILE A 34 0.30 -0.68 8.13
N PRO A 35 -0.94 -1.08 7.75
CA PRO A 35 -1.67 -2.09 8.51
C PRO A 35 -0.97 -3.46 8.52
N ASP A 36 -0.32 -3.84 7.41
CA ASP A 36 0.40 -5.12 7.26
C ASP A 36 1.58 -5.29 8.23
N VAL A 37 1.98 -4.24 8.95
CA VAL A 37 3.03 -4.33 9.98
C VAL A 37 2.64 -5.33 11.07
N ASP A 38 1.35 -5.52 11.35
CA ASP A 38 0.87 -6.57 12.27
C ASP A 38 1.12 -8.00 11.75
N GLY A 39 1.34 -8.17 10.45
CA GLY A 39 1.71 -9.43 9.80
C GLY A 39 3.16 -9.84 10.03
N LEU A 40 4.03 -8.97 10.57
CA LEU A 40 5.43 -9.30 10.88
C LEU A 40 5.57 -10.41 11.93
N GLY A 41 4.52 -10.67 12.72
CA GLY A 41 4.43 -11.82 13.62
C GLY A 41 4.73 -13.15 12.93
N ALA A 42 4.41 -13.29 11.64
CA ALA A 42 4.66 -14.51 10.87
C ALA A 42 6.15 -14.87 10.80
N ILE A 43 7.03 -13.87 10.77
CA ILE A 43 8.48 -14.09 10.74
C ILE A 43 8.95 -14.66 12.08
N VAL A 44 8.42 -14.12 13.19
CA VAL A 44 8.74 -14.60 14.53
C VAL A 44 8.25 -16.03 14.71
N ASP A 45 7.00 -16.30 14.35
CA ASP A 45 6.40 -17.64 14.43
C ASP A 45 7.15 -18.67 13.56
N LEU A 46 7.65 -18.26 12.39
CA LEU A 46 8.47 -19.11 11.54
C LEU A 46 9.81 -19.48 12.20
N VAL A 47 10.47 -18.51 12.85
CA VAL A 47 11.76 -18.72 13.51
C VAL A 47 11.60 -19.54 14.80
N THR A 48 10.47 -19.43 15.50
CA THR A 48 10.21 -20.13 16.77
C THR A 48 9.54 -21.51 16.61
N ARG A 49 9.13 -21.89 15.39
CA ARG A 49 8.35 -23.10 15.03
C ARG A 49 8.89 -24.45 15.54
N GLY A 50 10.17 -24.52 15.90
CA GLY A 50 10.82 -25.72 16.44
C GLY A 50 11.43 -25.54 17.83
N SER A 51 11.16 -24.41 18.49
CA SER A 51 11.72 -24.08 19.80
C SER A 51 10.80 -24.54 20.94
N ALA A 52 11.34 -24.58 22.17
CA ALA A 52 10.53 -24.82 23.37
C ALA A 52 9.53 -23.68 23.68
N HIS A 53 9.67 -22.52 23.01
CA HIS A 53 8.85 -21.32 23.18
C HIS A 53 8.27 -20.87 21.83
N HIS A 54 7.54 -21.77 21.18
CA HIS A 54 6.80 -21.46 19.94
C HIS A 54 5.81 -20.30 20.17
N THR A 55 5.68 -19.41 19.18
CA THR A 55 4.81 -18.23 19.22
C THR A 55 3.69 -18.32 18.17
N GLU A 56 2.59 -17.61 18.41
CA GLU A 56 1.44 -17.51 17.49
C GLU A 56 1.08 -16.03 17.25
N LEU A 57 2.10 -15.17 17.13
CA LEU A 57 1.91 -13.73 17.04
C LEU A 57 1.12 -13.33 15.80
N PHE A 58 1.36 -13.99 14.68
CA PHE A 58 0.60 -13.74 13.45
C PHE A 58 -0.88 -14.03 13.69
N SER A 59 -1.23 -15.24 14.10
CA SER A 59 -2.64 -15.63 14.29
C SER A 59 -3.36 -14.82 15.37
N GLN A 60 -2.64 -14.29 16.36
CA GLN A 60 -3.23 -13.49 17.44
C GLN A 60 -3.38 -12.00 17.10
N TYR A 61 -2.46 -11.42 16.34
CA TYR A 61 -2.37 -9.97 16.16
C TYR A 61 -2.56 -9.50 14.71
N HIS A 62 -2.38 -10.36 13.71
CA HIS A 62 -2.64 -10.02 12.32
C HIS A 62 -4.12 -9.64 12.16
N HIS A 63 -4.39 -8.44 11.64
CA HIS A 63 -5.69 -7.74 11.54
C HIS A 63 -6.03 -6.75 12.66
N GLN A 64 -5.26 -6.64 13.74
CA GLN A 64 -5.54 -5.63 14.78
C GLN A 64 -5.30 -4.19 14.30
N LEU A 65 -4.38 -4.00 13.35
CA LEU A 65 -4.13 -2.69 12.75
C LEU A 65 -5.09 -2.37 11.61
N HIS A 66 -5.98 -3.29 11.22
CA HIS A 66 -6.91 -3.10 10.11
C HIS A 66 -8.22 -2.44 10.57
N SER A 67 -8.11 -1.37 11.36
CA SER A 67 -9.24 -0.71 12.03
C SER A 67 -9.35 0.76 11.70
N LEU A 68 -10.56 1.32 11.84
CA LEU A 68 -10.80 2.76 11.71
C LEU A 68 -10.01 3.56 12.75
N ALA A 69 -9.86 3.04 13.95
CA ALA A 69 -9.06 3.68 15.00
C ALA A 69 -7.61 3.87 14.54
N PHE A 70 -6.98 2.84 13.97
CA PHE A 70 -5.63 2.95 13.43
C PHE A 70 -5.57 3.90 12.22
N ALA A 71 -6.55 3.83 11.31
CA ALA A 71 -6.65 4.76 10.18
C ALA A 71 -6.66 6.23 10.63
N ILE A 72 -7.42 6.54 11.68
CA ILE A 72 -7.49 7.89 12.27
C ILE A 72 -6.14 8.30 12.87
N VAL A 73 -5.42 7.39 13.56
CA VAL A 73 -4.08 7.68 14.10
C VAL A 73 -3.08 7.98 12.98
N VAL A 74 -3.05 7.19 11.91
CA VAL A 74 -2.18 7.40 10.75
C VAL A 74 -2.52 8.74 10.07
N ALA A 75 -3.80 9.04 9.88
CA ALA A 75 -4.28 10.29 9.32
C ALA A 75 -3.91 11.51 10.19
N ALA A 76 -4.18 11.46 11.49
CA ALA A 76 -3.83 12.52 12.44
C ALA A 76 -2.33 12.77 12.50
N THR A 77 -1.53 11.70 12.46
CA THR A 77 -0.06 11.79 12.39
C THR A 77 0.34 12.53 11.11
N SER A 78 -0.19 12.13 9.95
CA SER A 78 0.10 12.80 8.68
C SER A 78 -0.33 14.28 8.67
N PHE A 79 -1.49 14.59 9.27
CA PHE A 79 -2.00 15.95 9.41
C PHE A 79 -1.05 16.83 10.22
N ALA A 80 -0.45 16.30 11.29
CA ALA A 80 0.47 17.04 12.14
C ALA A 80 1.78 17.41 11.42
N ILE A 81 2.29 16.53 10.55
CA ILE A 81 3.63 16.66 9.94
C ILE A 81 3.63 17.11 8.47
N ALA A 82 2.49 17.02 7.77
CA ALA A 82 2.38 17.40 6.36
C ALA A 82 2.36 18.93 6.19
N ARG A 83 2.78 19.41 5.01
CA ARG A 83 2.70 20.83 4.65
C ARG A 83 1.29 21.17 4.21
N ARG A 84 0.70 20.32 3.36
CA ARG A 84 -0.69 20.34 2.89
C ARG A 84 -1.53 19.41 3.77
N ARG A 85 -1.69 19.80 5.03
CA ARG A 85 -2.27 18.99 6.12
C ARG A 85 -3.57 18.29 5.72
N TRP A 86 -4.56 19.05 5.25
CA TRP A 86 -5.87 18.52 4.87
C TRP A 86 -5.81 17.56 3.69
N LEU A 87 -5.19 17.98 2.58
CA LEU A 87 -5.10 17.15 1.38
C LEU A 87 -4.34 15.84 1.66
N THR A 88 -3.20 15.93 2.35
CA THR A 88 -2.38 14.74 2.68
C THR A 88 -3.14 13.80 3.61
N SER A 89 -3.76 14.33 4.67
CA SER A 89 -4.53 13.51 5.63
C SER A 89 -5.74 12.83 4.99
N LEU A 90 -6.45 13.51 4.09
CA LEU A 90 -7.58 12.91 3.37
C LEU A 90 -7.13 11.80 2.42
N LEU A 91 -6.01 12.01 1.71
CA LEU A 91 -5.43 10.99 0.85
C LEU A 91 -4.84 9.81 1.64
N VAL A 92 -4.28 10.05 2.81
CA VAL A 92 -3.83 9.01 3.75
C VAL A 92 -5.02 8.17 4.22
N LEU A 93 -6.13 8.82 4.63
CA LEU A 93 -7.36 8.09 4.97
C LEU A 93 -7.86 7.27 3.80
N LEU A 94 -7.96 7.87 2.61
CA LEU A 94 -8.40 7.16 1.41
C LEU A 94 -7.48 5.97 1.09
N SER A 95 -6.15 6.16 1.14
CA SER A 95 -5.19 5.09 0.87
C SER A 95 -5.30 3.94 1.86
N PHE A 96 -5.50 4.25 3.14
CA PHE A 96 -5.72 3.24 4.17
C PHE A 96 -7.01 2.44 3.90
N HIS A 97 -8.09 3.11 3.49
CA HIS A 97 -9.35 2.43 3.17
C HIS A 97 -9.25 1.63 1.86
N LEU A 98 -8.41 2.05 0.91
CA LEU A 98 -8.10 1.22 -0.26
C LEU A 98 -7.42 -0.08 0.16
N HIS A 99 -6.48 -0.03 1.10
CA HIS A 99 -5.90 -1.24 1.69
C HIS A 99 -6.97 -2.16 2.29
N LEU A 100 -7.87 -1.62 3.13
CA LEU A 100 -8.97 -2.42 3.71
C LEU A 100 -9.89 -3.02 2.64
N LEU A 101 -10.19 -2.27 1.58
CA LEU A 101 -10.99 -2.75 0.46
C LEU A 101 -10.29 -3.89 -0.28
N GLU A 102 -8.99 -3.74 -0.53
CA GLU A 102 -8.15 -4.74 -1.19
C GLU A 102 -8.10 -6.06 -0.40
N ASP A 103 -8.11 -5.98 0.93
CA ASP A 103 -8.20 -7.15 1.80
C ASP A 103 -9.59 -7.78 1.83
N LEU A 104 -10.62 -6.96 2.03
CA LEU A 104 -12.01 -7.41 2.03
C LEU A 104 -12.36 -8.21 0.78
N VAL A 105 -11.72 -7.86 -0.34
CA VAL A 105 -11.99 -8.41 -1.66
C VAL A 105 -11.04 -9.57 -2.00
N GLY A 106 -9.78 -9.53 -1.59
CA GLY A 106 -8.74 -10.40 -2.17
C GLY A 106 -7.73 -11.02 -1.21
N SER A 107 -8.01 -11.14 0.10
CA SER A 107 -7.08 -11.72 1.08
C SER A 107 -7.49 -13.09 1.66
N ARG A 108 -8.48 -13.79 1.09
CA ARG A 108 -8.94 -15.06 1.66
C ARG A 108 -7.79 -16.08 1.77
N GLY A 109 -7.68 -16.70 2.94
CA GLY A 109 -6.64 -17.66 3.28
C GLY A 109 -6.70 -18.94 2.44
N PRO A 110 -5.59 -19.70 2.36
CA PRO A 110 -5.54 -20.97 1.62
C PRO A 110 -6.46 -22.06 2.22
N ASP A 111 -6.78 -21.93 3.51
CA ASP A 111 -7.76 -22.72 4.26
C ASP A 111 -9.22 -22.29 4.00
N GLY A 112 -9.42 -21.21 3.25
CA GLY A 112 -10.73 -20.63 2.96
C GLY A 112 -11.21 -19.62 4.01
N TYR A 113 -10.43 -19.34 5.06
CA TYR A 113 -10.79 -18.35 6.07
C TYR A 113 -10.72 -16.93 5.51
N GLN A 114 -11.76 -16.13 5.75
CA GLN A 114 -11.90 -14.80 5.13
C GLN A 114 -11.07 -13.70 5.78
N TRP A 115 -10.48 -13.95 6.95
CA TRP A 115 -9.78 -12.94 7.74
C TRP A 115 -10.59 -11.65 7.92
N PRO A 116 -11.65 -11.67 8.77
CA PRO A 116 -12.53 -10.53 8.95
C PRO A 116 -11.76 -9.26 9.34
N ILE A 117 -12.20 -8.12 8.81
CA ILE A 117 -11.61 -6.81 9.15
C ILE A 117 -12.33 -6.25 10.39
N PRO A 118 -11.65 -6.11 11.56
CA PRO A 118 -12.26 -5.60 12.77
C PRO A 118 -12.36 -4.06 12.73
N TYR A 119 -13.22 -3.54 11.85
CA TYR A 119 -13.25 -2.11 11.49
C TYR A 119 -13.46 -1.18 12.70
N LEU A 120 -14.22 -1.61 13.71
CA LEU A 120 -14.51 -0.83 14.92
C LEU A 120 -13.57 -1.13 16.11
N ALA A 121 -12.59 -2.01 15.95
CA ALA A 121 -11.60 -2.25 17.00
C ALA A 121 -10.77 -0.99 17.30
N PRO A 122 -10.28 -0.82 18.55
CA PRO A 122 -10.46 -1.70 19.71
C PRO A 122 -11.74 -1.40 20.51
N PHE A 123 -12.63 -0.54 20.01
CA PHE A 123 -13.82 -0.10 20.75
C PHE A 123 -14.97 -1.10 20.69
N SER A 124 -15.05 -1.87 19.61
CA SER A 124 -16.06 -2.90 19.44
C SER A 124 -15.58 -4.02 18.52
N GLU A 125 -15.94 -5.25 18.88
CA GLU A 125 -15.83 -6.43 18.00
C GLU A 125 -17.07 -6.60 17.11
N ALA A 126 -18.08 -5.72 17.25
CA ALA A 126 -19.26 -5.74 16.39
C ALA A 126 -18.90 -5.24 14.98
N GLY A 127 -19.49 -5.85 13.95
CA GLY A 127 -19.34 -5.39 12.58
C GLY A 127 -17.98 -5.73 11.95
N GLN A 128 -17.41 -6.89 12.25
CA GLN A 128 -16.29 -7.43 11.49
C GLN A 128 -16.69 -7.55 10.01
N MET A 129 -15.94 -6.91 9.12
CA MET A 129 -16.27 -6.86 7.71
C MET A 129 -15.77 -8.12 7.01
N THR A 130 -16.69 -8.79 6.35
CA THR A 130 -16.45 -9.97 5.50
C THR A 130 -17.24 -9.80 4.21
N TRP A 131 -16.81 -10.46 3.13
CA TRP A 131 -17.54 -10.42 1.86
C TRP A 131 -17.59 -11.79 1.21
N ASN A 132 -18.81 -12.25 0.89
CA ASN A 132 -19.03 -13.57 0.28
C ASN A 132 -18.30 -13.76 -1.06
N GLY A 133 -17.96 -12.67 -1.76
CA GLY A 133 -17.22 -12.71 -3.02
C GLY A 133 -15.69 -12.73 -2.84
N GLN A 134 -15.17 -12.74 -1.61
CA GLN A 134 -13.74 -12.61 -1.35
C GLN A 134 -12.96 -13.76 -2.00
N TRP A 135 -12.05 -13.41 -2.92
CA TRP A 135 -11.20 -14.38 -3.58
C TRP A 135 -9.93 -14.67 -2.79
N GLY A 136 -9.32 -15.81 -3.09
CA GLY A 136 -8.08 -16.25 -2.45
C GLY A 136 -6.93 -15.28 -2.68
N LEU A 137 -6.04 -15.16 -1.72
CA LEU A 137 -4.84 -14.33 -1.82
C LEU A 137 -4.01 -14.61 -3.11
N ASN A 138 -3.99 -15.86 -3.56
CA ASN A 138 -3.31 -16.32 -4.77
C ASN A 138 -4.23 -16.43 -6.01
N ALA A 139 -5.38 -15.77 -6.03
CA ALA A 139 -6.27 -15.79 -7.19
C ALA A 139 -5.77 -14.87 -8.32
N TRP A 140 -6.16 -15.19 -9.56
CA TRP A 140 -5.78 -14.42 -10.76
C TRP A 140 -6.08 -12.90 -10.70
N PRO A 141 -7.16 -12.40 -10.04
CA PRO A 141 -7.42 -10.96 -9.99
C PRO A 141 -6.30 -10.19 -9.28
N ASN A 142 -5.73 -10.73 -8.21
CA ASN A 142 -4.61 -10.09 -7.50
C ASN A 142 -3.38 -9.97 -8.39
N PHE A 143 -3.09 -11.01 -9.19
CA PHE A 143 -2.00 -10.96 -10.17
C PHE A 143 -2.27 -9.91 -11.25
N ALA A 144 -3.50 -9.87 -11.80
CA ALA A 144 -3.87 -8.90 -12.82
C ALA A 144 -3.77 -7.45 -12.31
N ILE A 145 -4.25 -7.17 -11.10
CA ILE A 145 -4.14 -5.86 -10.44
C ILE A 145 -2.66 -5.47 -10.26
N THR A 146 -1.85 -6.39 -9.73
CA THR A 146 -0.42 -6.14 -9.49
C THR A 146 0.33 -5.86 -10.78
N ILE A 147 0.09 -6.65 -11.83
CA ILE A 147 0.69 -6.44 -13.16
C ILE A 147 0.26 -5.08 -13.74
N GLY A 148 -1.03 -4.72 -13.62
CA GLY A 148 -1.54 -3.43 -14.07
C GLY A 148 -0.89 -2.25 -13.35
N LEU A 149 -0.73 -2.34 -12.03
CA LEU A 149 -0.07 -1.32 -11.22
C LEU A 149 1.42 -1.19 -11.53
N LEU A 150 2.11 -2.32 -11.76
CA LEU A 150 3.50 -2.31 -12.22
C LEU A 150 3.61 -1.63 -13.59
N ALA A 151 2.75 -2.00 -14.55
CA ALA A 151 2.72 -1.37 -15.86
C ALA A 151 2.47 0.14 -15.77
N LEU A 152 1.57 0.58 -14.89
CA LEU A 152 1.34 2.00 -14.59
C LEU A 152 2.60 2.66 -14.03
N ALA A 153 3.29 2.01 -13.09
CA ALA A 153 4.53 2.54 -12.51
C ALA A 153 5.64 2.71 -13.55
N PHE A 154 5.86 1.70 -14.40
CA PHE A 154 6.79 1.80 -15.53
C PHE A 154 6.39 2.90 -16.51
N PHE A 155 5.09 3.00 -16.84
CA PHE A 155 4.59 4.03 -17.74
C PHE A 155 4.80 5.45 -17.19
N LEU A 156 4.54 5.68 -15.91
CA LEU A 156 4.76 6.98 -15.26
C LEU A 156 6.26 7.27 -15.11
N ALA A 157 7.09 6.29 -14.78
CA ALA A 157 8.55 6.47 -14.77
C ALA A 157 9.07 6.89 -16.14
N TRP A 158 8.63 6.21 -17.20
CA TRP A 158 9.00 6.54 -18.57
C TRP A 158 8.50 7.93 -18.98
N ARG A 159 7.21 8.22 -18.80
CA ARG A 159 6.55 9.43 -19.32
C ARG A 159 6.74 10.67 -18.46
N LYS A 160 6.76 10.52 -17.14
CA LYS A 160 6.76 11.64 -16.18
C LYS A 160 8.06 11.75 -15.39
N GLY A 161 8.88 10.70 -15.34
CA GLY A 161 10.21 10.75 -14.73
C GLY A 161 10.18 10.70 -13.20
N PHE A 162 9.30 9.87 -12.64
CA PHE A 162 9.30 9.50 -11.23
C PHE A 162 8.83 8.03 -11.11
N SER A 163 9.37 7.28 -10.15
CA SER A 163 8.96 5.90 -9.87
C SER A 163 8.75 5.69 -8.37
N PRO A 164 8.25 4.52 -7.94
CA PRO A 164 8.16 4.21 -6.51
C PRO A 164 9.51 4.27 -5.78
N LEU A 165 10.64 4.14 -6.49
CA LEU A 165 11.98 4.21 -5.91
C LEU A 165 12.29 5.58 -5.28
N GLU A 166 11.58 6.65 -5.67
CA GLU A 166 11.79 7.99 -5.11
C GLU A 166 11.64 8.03 -3.57
N MET A 167 10.85 7.11 -3.01
CA MET A 167 10.59 6.97 -1.58
C MET A 167 11.78 6.37 -0.83
N VAL A 168 12.58 5.53 -1.49
CA VAL A 168 13.75 4.87 -0.89
C VAL A 168 15.04 5.62 -1.21
N SER A 169 15.26 5.97 -2.48
CA SER A 169 16.50 6.60 -2.94
C SER A 169 16.29 7.39 -4.22
N LYS A 170 16.55 8.70 -4.17
CA LYS A 170 16.54 9.58 -5.36
C LYS A 170 17.52 9.11 -6.43
N ARG A 171 18.71 8.66 -6.03
CA ARG A 171 19.75 8.19 -6.96
C ARG A 171 19.31 6.90 -7.68
N ALA A 172 18.61 6.01 -6.98
CA ALA A 172 18.09 4.78 -7.58
C ALA A 172 16.94 5.11 -8.56
N ASP A 173 16.06 6.03 -8.17
CA ASP A 173 14.97 6.52 -9.02
C ASP A 173 15.50 7.13 -10.33
N GLU A 174 16.47 8.05 -10.23
CA GLU A 174 17.11 8.70 -11.38
C GLU A 174 17.73 7.67 -12.34
N LYS A 175 18.54 6.74 -11.82
CA LYS A 175 19.17 5.68 -12.63
C LYS A 175 18.16 4.76 -13.28
N PHE A 176 17.08 4.43 -12.58
CA PHE A 176 16.01 3.59 -13.10
C PHE A 176 15.29 4.28 -14.27
N ILE A 177 14.94 5.56 -14.12
CA ILE A 177 14.29 6.36 -15.16
C ILE A 177 15.22 6.52 -16.37
N GLU A 178 16.51 6.78 -16.14
CA GLU A 178 17.52 6.89 -17.19
C GLU A 178 17.61 5.60 -18.00
N ALA A 179 17.79 4.45 -17.33
CA ALA A 179 17.85 3.15 -17.98
C ALA A 179 16.58 2.84 -18.79
N LEU A 180 15.41 3.16 -18.24
CA LEU A 180 14.12 2.94 -18.89
C LEU A 180 13.98 3.79 -20.16
N ARG A 181 14.31 5.08 -20.10
CA ARG A 181 14.24 5.99 -21.25
C ARG A 181 15.31 5.72 -22.29
N ALA A 182 16.51 5.30 -21.89
CA ALA A 182 17.56 4.87 -22.81
C ALA A 182 17.12 3.65 -23.64
N ARG A 183 16.36 2.73 -23.04
CA ARG A 183 15.92 1.50 -23.71
C ARG A 183 14.69 1.67 -24.61
N PHE A 184 13.76 2.54 -24.23
CA PHE A 184 12.47 2.71 -24.94
C PHE A 184 12.30 4.07 -25.63
N GLY A 185 13.35 4.90 -25.63
CA GLY A 185 13.34 6.27 -26.16
C GLY A 185 12.71 7.27 -25.19
N ALA A 186 13.22 8.52 -25.16
CA ALA A 186 12.60 9.59 -24.39
C ALA A 186 11.36 10.10 -25.13
N ARG A 187 10.17 9.97 -24.54
CA ARG A 187 9.00 10.70 -25.04
C ARG A 187 9.12 12.15 -24.59
N GLU A 188 9.22 13.08 -25.54
CA GLU A 188 9.19 14.52 -25.26
C GLU A 188 8.00 14.84 -24.34
N ARG A 189 8.21 15.75 -23.37
CA ARG A 189 7.09 16.30 -22.60
C ARG A 189 6.17 16.98 -23.59
N VAL A 190 5.01 16.39 -23.88
CA VAL A 190 3.92 17.06 -24.59
C VAL A 190 3.53 18.28 -23.73
N GLY A 191 4.10 19.45 -24.07
CA GLY A 191 4.04 20.67 -23.27
C GLY A 191 5.26 21.60 -23.39
N GLU A 192 6.42 21.12 -23.84
CA GLU A 192 7.63 21.94 -24.11
C GLU A 192 7.93 22.13 -25.61
N SER A 193 6.89 22.03 -26.46
CA SER A 193 7.01 22.47 -27.85
C SER A 193 6.95 24.00 -27.91
N ARG A 194 8.12 24.60 -28.08
CA ARG A 194 8.39 25.91 -28.72
C ARG A 194 7.65 27.12 -28.15
N ARG A 195 8.35 27.86 -27.29
CA ARG A 195 8.38 29.33 -27.42
C ARG A 195 9.72 29.73 -28.01
#